data_AF-A0AA38W324-F1
#
_entry.id   AF-A0AA38W324-F1
#
_cell.length_a   1.000
_cell.length_b   1.000
_cell.length_c   1.000
_cell.angle_alpha   90.00
_cell.angle_beta   90.00
_cell.angle_gamma   90.00
#
_symmetry.space_group_name_H-M   'P 1'
#
loop_
_entity.id
_entity.type
_entity.pdbx_description
1 polymer ?
#
loop_
_entity_poly.entity_id
_entity_poly.type
_entity_poly.pdbx_seq_one_letter_code
_entity_poly.pdbx_strand_id
1 'polypeptide(L)'
;MKVVYVLDPDLSELPKTTDDDAVARMAERKKRGEDEFLCREYILNSFTDRLYDLYSQLKSTKEIWKALEHKYDTEKQGADKFIAFKLFEFSMSDNTSILDQVHEFLILISKFKNLNITIPDQLVVGGIIAKLPPSWNDYRKKLLHTTEDFTLEQLQKHLRIEEETRNREKDLNVANASIDIQKQQTWVKKRTEVHEKTNEKESEKANVVEEKDYNEIIVGLCV
;
A
#
# COMPACT_ATOMS: atom_id res chain seq x y z
N MET A 1 35.65 29.04 -6.23
CA MET A 1 35.03 30.30 -6.68
C MET A 1 34.93 31.23 -5.47
N LYS A 2 35.39 32.49 -5.55
CA LYS A 2 35.59 33.38 -4.38
C LYS A 2 34.38 34.27 -4.03
N VAL A 3 33.21 34.07 -4.65
CA VAL A 3 32.02 34.95 -4.47
C VAL A 3 30.92 34.37 -3.56
N VAL A 4 31.09 33.14 -3.06
CA VAL A 4 30.08 32.45 -2.23
C VAL A 4 29.76 33.20 -0.92
N TYR A 5 30.72 33.98 -0.40
CA TYR A 5 30.53 34.82 0.80
C TYR A 5 29.39 35.85 0.65
N VAL A 6 28.99 36.19 -0.58
CA VAL A 6 27.85 37.08 -0.84
C VAL A 6 26.53 36.45 -0.36
N LEU A 7 26.44 35.13 -0.29
CA LEU A 7 25.27 34.41 0.20
C LEU A 7 25.23 34.27 1.73
N ASP A 8 26.29 34.66 2.43
CA ASP A 8 26.40 34.51 3.87
C ASP A 8 25.29 35.32 4.59
N PRO A 9 24.45 34.66 5.42
CA PRO A 9 23.41 35.34 6.21
C PRO A 9 23.99 36.34 7.21
N ASP A 10 25.23 36.15 7.67
CA ASP A 10 25.91 37.00 8.66
C ASP A 10 26.77 38.10 8.01
N LEU A 11 26.68 38.26 6.68
CA LEU A 11 27.45 39.27 5.96
C LEU A 11 27.07 40.69 6.41
N SER A 12 27.99 41.34 7.14
CA SER A 12 27.78 42.69 7.68
C SER A 12 27.53 43.73 6.60
N GLU A 13 26.57 44.64 6.85
CA GLU A 13 26.34 45.82 6.02
C GLU A 13 27.57 46.73 6.05
N LEU A 14 27.95 47.26 4.88
CA LEU A 14 29.09 48.17 4.81
C LEU A 14 28.74 49.50 5.51
N PRO A 15 29.54 49.96 6.51
CA PRO A 15 29.23 51.17 7.27
C PRO A 15 29.11 52.41 6.37
N LYS A 16 28.28 53.37 6.76
CA LYS A 16 28.10 54.65 6.05
C LYS A 16 29.42 55.42 5.97
N THR A 17 29.66 56.09 4.84
CA THR A 17 30.93 56.78 4.55
C THR A 17 31.16 57.94 5.52
N THR A 18 32.36 57.99 6.10
CA THR A 18 32.93 59.15 6.82
C THR A 18 34.24 59.53 6.12
N ASP A 19 34.59 60.81 6.15
CA ASP A 19 35.54 61.44 5.20
C ASP A 19 36.95 60.80 5.15
N ASP A 20 37.42 60.16 6.22
CA ASP A 20 38.82 59.74 6.34
C ASP A 20 39.21 58.47 5.52
N ASP A 21 38.25 57.64 5.09
CA ASP A 21 38.53 56.35 4.40
C ASP A 21 37.61 56.12 3.18
N ALA A 22 37.17 57.19 2.52
CA ALA A 22 36.13 57.13 1.48
C ALA A 22 36.55 56.28 0.26
N VAL A 23 37.80 56.35 -0.19
CA VAL A 23 38.27 55.68 -1.43
C VAL A 23 38.34 54.16 -1.27
N ALA A 24 38.92 53.66 -0.18
CA ALA A 24 39.02 52.23 0.09
C ALA A 24 37.61 51.60 0.28
N ARG A 25 36.72 52.29 0.99
CA ARG A 25 35.34 51.84 1.20
C ARG A 25 34.49 51.89 -0.07
N MET A 26 34.72 52.86 -0.95
CA MET A 26 34.10 52.91 -2.28
C MET A 26 34.57 51.74 -3.17
N ALA A 27 35.86 51.42 -3.16
CA ALA A 27 36.40 50.28 -3.89
C ALA A 27 35.83 48.95 -3.38
N GLU A 28 35.68 48.80 -2.07
CA GLU A 28 35.08 47.61 -1.45
C GLU A 28 33.59 47.45 -1.79
N ARG A 29 32.81 48.55 -1.76
CA ARG A 29 31.41 48.55 -2.20
C ARG A 29 31.27 48.15 -3.66
N LYS A 30 32.11 48.71 -4.54
CA LYS A 30 32.12 48.40 -5.97
C LYS A 30 32.42 46.92 -6.20
N LYS A 31 33.47 46.40 -5.54
CA LYS A 31 33.83 44.98 -5.61
C LYS A 31 32.70 44.06 -5.12
N ARG A 32 32.04 44.40 -4.00
CA ARG A 32 30.90 43.63 -3.50
C ARG A 32 29.74 43.59 -4.50
N GLY A 33 29.45 44.71 -5.17
CA GLY A 33 28.43 44.78 -6.22
C GLY A 33 28.77 43.94 -7.46
N GLU A 34 30.04 43.95 -7.88
CA GLU A 34 30.54 43.10 -8.97
C GLU A 34 30.46 41.61 -8.60
N ASP A 35 30.86 41.25 -7.38
CA ASP A 35 30.78 39.88 -6.86
C ASP A 35 29.31 39.40 -6.73
N GLU A 36 28.39 40.28 -6.31
CA GLU A 36 26.96 39.95 -6.23
C GLU A 36 26.35 39.73 -7.61
N PHE A 37 26.64 40.60 -8.58
CA PHE A 37 26.21 40.43 -9.97
C PHE A 37 26.73 39.11 -10.55
N LEU A 38 28.02 38.84 -10.38
CA LEU A 38 28.64 37.63 -10.88
C LEU A 38 28.04 36.38 -10.23
N CYS A 39 27.80 36.40 -8.91
CA CYS A 39 27.16 35.29 -8.20
C CYS A 39 25.74 35.05 -8.68
N ARG A 40 24.96 36.10 -8.92
CA ARG A 40 23.61 36.01 -9.49
C ARG A 40 23.63 35.33 -10.86
N GLU A 41 24.49 35.80 -11.76
CA GLU A 41 24.60 35.23 -13.10
C GLU A 41 25.01 33.75 -13.06
N TYR A 42 25.92 33.36 -12.16
CA TYR A 42 26.27 31.96 -11.99
C TYR A 42 25.11 31.09 -11.52
N ILE A 43 24.34 31.56 -10.54
CA ILE A 43 23.16 30.82 -10.05
C ILE A 43 22.14 30.68 -11.18
N LEU A 44 21.82 31.77 -11.87
CA LEU A 44 20.84 31.74 -12.96
C LEU A 44 21.30 30.84 -14.12
N ASN A 45 22.57 30.87 -14.51
CA ASN A 45 23.11 30.01 -15.56
C ASN A 45 23.11 28.51 -15.20
N SER A 46 22.99 28.17 -13.91
CA SER A 46 22.85 26.77 -13.47
C SER A 46 21.41 26.25 -13.55
N PHE A 47 20.45 27.14 -13.81
CA PHE A 47 19.04 26.79 -13.87
C PHE A 47 18.64 26.24 -15.23
N THR A 48 17.60 25.40 -15.22
CA THR A 48 16.85 25.10 -16.43
C THR A 48 16.05 26.32 -16.88
N ASP A 49 15.70 26.42 -18.16
CA ASP A 49 14.94 27.55 -18.73
C ASP A 49 13.73 27.96 -17.86
N ARG A 50 12.99 26.97 -17.37
CA ARG A 50 11.83 27.20 -16.49
C ARG A 50 12.17 27.85 -15.15
N LEU A 51 13.28 27.45 -14.52
CA LEU A 51 13.73 28.04 -13.25
C LEU A 51 14.38 29.40 -13.49
N TYR A 52 15.10 29.56 -14.61
CA TYR A 52 15.65 30.84 -15.04
C TYR A 52 14.55 31.89 -15.20
N ASP A 53 13.50 31.59 -15.98
CA ASP A 53 12.39 32.51 -16.22
C ASP A 53 11.71 32.95 -14.91
N LEU A 54 11.54 32.02 -13.96
CA LEU A 54 10.89 32.27 -12.67
C LEU A 54 11.70 33.19 -11.75
N TYR A 55 13.04 33.07 -11.76
CA TYR A 55 13.91 33.78 -10.82
C TYR A 55 14.71 34.93 -11.44
N SER A 56 14.72 35.07 -12.76
CA SER A 56 15.45 36.13 -13.49
C SER A 56 15.04 37.54 -13.09
N GLN A 57 13.79 37.74 -12.64
CA GLN A 57 13.25 39.02 -12.19
C GLN A 57 13.81 39.47 -10.83
N LEU A 58 14.35 38.55 -10.02
CA LEU A 58 14.96 38.86 -8.74
C LEU A 58 16.33 39.50 -8.95
N LYS A 59 16.57 40.63 -8.28
CA LYS A 59 17.78 41.44 -8.48
C LYS A 59 18.90 41.06 -7.54
N SER A 60 18.58 40.57 -6.33
CA SER A 60 19.61 40.14 -5.38
C SER A 60 19.81 38.63 -5.44
N THR A 61 21.08 38.23 -5.42
CA THR A 61 21.51 36.84 -5.28
C THR A 61 20.93 36.20 -4.01
N LYS A 62 20.84 36.97 -2.91
CA LYS A 62 20.26 36.50 -1.64
C LYS A 62 18.77 36.21 -1.75
N GLU A 63 18.03 37.01 -2.52
CA GLU A 63 16.60 36.80 -2.75
C GLU A 63 16.37 35.51 -3.55
N ILE A 64 17.16 35.29 -4.61
CA ILE A 64 17.11 34.05 -5.40
C ILE A 64 17.40 32.84 -4.51
N TRP A 65 18.47 32.92 -3.70
CA TRP A 65 18.83 31.83 -2.79
C TRP A 65 17.75 31.52 -1.76
N LYS A 66 17.21 32.54 -1.08
CA LYS A 66 16.12 32.36 -0.10
C LYS A 66 14.84 31.81 -0.74
N ALA A 67 14.51 32.24 -1.95
CA ALA A 67 13.33 31.76 -2.66
C ALA A 67 13.48 30.29 -3.07
N LEU A 68 14.67 29.87 -3.51
CA LEU A 68 14.99 28.47 -3.76
C LEU A 68 14.89 27.63 -2.49
N GLU A 69 15.57 28.06 -1.43
CA GLU A 69 15.58 27.38 -0.14
C GLU A 69 14.15 27.18 0.36
N HIS A 70 13.34 28.24 0.39
CA HIS A 70 11.93 28.15 0.76
C HIS A 70 11.12 27.17 -0.12
N LYS A 71 11.29 27.23 -1.45
CA LYS A 71 10.56 26.35 -2.37
C LYS A 71 10.90 24.89 -2.12
N TYR A 72 12.18 24.56 -2.08
CA TYR A 72 12.64 23.18 -1.94
C TYR A 72 12.45 22.65 -0.51
N ASP A 73 12.55 23.49 0.51
CA ASP A 73 12.19 23.11 1.89
C ASP A 73 10.69 22.84 2.01
N THR A 74 9.83 23.64 1.38
CA THR A 74 8.38 23.40 1.38
C THR A 74 8.02 22.11 0.64
N GLU A 75 8.61 21.87 -0.54
CA GLU A 75 8.43 20.63 -1.30
C GLU A 75 8.89 19.41 -0.49
N LYS A 76 10.06 19.52 0.18
CA LYS A 76 10.59 18.48 1.06
C LYS A 76 9.65 18.24 2.25
N GLN A 77 9.24 19.27 2.97
CA GLN A 77 8.28 19.15 4.08
C GLN A 77 6.94 18.54 3.61
N GLY A 78 6.49 18.85 2.39
CA GLY A 78 5.31 18.23 1.79
C GLY A 78 5.49 16.74 1.53
N ALA A 79 6.64 16.34 0.96
CA ALA A 79 6.99 14.94 0.76
C ALA A 79 7.10 14.16 2.09
N ASP A 80 7.69 14.78 3.11
CA ASP A 80 7.83 14.20 4.45
C ASP A 80 6.48 13.97 5.11
N LYS A 81 5.58 14.97 5.05
CA LYS A 81 4.19 14.85 5.52
C LYS A 81 3.44 13.74 4.78
N PHE A 82 3.65 13.61 3.47
CA PHE A 82 3.00 12.58 2.67
C PHE A 82 3.49 11.16 3.04
N ILE A 83 4.79 10.97 3.28
CA ILE A 83 5.33 9.70 3.75
C ILE A 83 4.73 9.33 5.11
N ALA A 84 4.62 10.30 6.02
CA ALA A 84 4.02 10.10 7.32
C ALA A 84 2.55 9.70 7.23
N PHE A 85 1.77 10.45 6.45
CA PHE A 85 0.38 10.12 6.15
C PHE A 85 0.23 8.70 5.61
N LYS A 86 1.04 8.31 4.61
CA LYS A 86 0.99 6.98 4.01
C LYS A 86 1.31 5.86 5.00
N LEU A 87 2.22 6.07 5.96
CA LEU A 87 2.51 5.09 7.01
C LEU A 87 1.32 4.93 7.98
N PHE A 88 0.74 6.03 8.42
CA PHE A 88 -0.38 5.98 9.37
C PHE A 88 -1.65 5.41 8.74
N GLU A 89 -1.93 5.72 7.47
CA GLU A 89 -3.07 5.15 6.74
C GLU A 89 -2.82 3.74 6.20
N PHE A 90 -1.57 3.25 6.18
CA PHE A 90 -1.28 1.90 5.69
C PHE A 90 -2.16 0.87 6.41
N SER A 91 -2.82 0.00 5.67
CA SER A 91 -3.64 -1.09 6.18
C SER A 91 -3.49 -2.29 5.28
N MET A 92 -3.33 -3.48 5.84
CA MET A 92 -3.25 -4.70 5.04
C MET A 92 -4.64 -5.15 4.60
N SER A 93 -4.67 -5.90 3.50
CA SER A 93 -5.85 -6.48 2.88
C SER A 93 -5.74 -7.99 2.81
N ASP A 94 -6.88 -8.68 2.82
CA ASP A 94 -6.96 -10.14 2.78
C ASP A 94 -6.70 -10.73 1.37
N ASN A 95 -6.70 -9.88 0.34
CA ASN A 95 -6.62 -10.30 -1.06
C ASN A 95 -5.19 -10.41 -1.60
N THR A 96 -4.20 -10.03 -0.80
CA THR A 96 -2.78 -10.01 -1.18
C THR A 96 -1.96 -10.70 -0.10
N SER A 97 -0.74 -11.15 -0.44
CA SER A 97 0.10 -11.83 0.55
C SER A 97 0.42 -10.88 1.70
N ILE A 98 0.32 -11.39 2.93
CA ILE A 98 0.71 -10.65 4.13
C ILE A 98 2.20 -10.32 4.08
N LEU A 99 3.05 -11.22 3.61
CA LEU A 99 4.48 -10.95 3.54
C LEU A 99 4.80 -9.83 2.55
N ASP A 100 4.16 -9.79 1.39
CA ASP A 100 4.38 -8.71 0.42
C ASP A 100 4.00 -7.35 1.03
N GLN A 101 2.85 -7.29 1.71
CA GLN A 101 2.39 -6.09 2.39
C GLN A 101 3.28 -5.70 3.59
N VAL A 102 3.87 -6.67 4.31
CA VAL A 102 4.88 -6.40 5.33
C VAL A 102 6.11 -5.74 4.70
N HIS A 103 6.58 -6.22 3.55
CA HIS A 103 7.70 -5.59 2.85
C HIS A 103 7.37 -4.16 2.41
N GLU A 104 6.16 -3.92 1.89
CA GLU A 104 5.70 -2.57 1.56
C GLU A 104 5.69 -1.63 2.78
N PHE A 105 5.22 -2.13 3.93
CA PHE A 105 5.27 -1.39 5.18
C PHE A 105 6.71 -1.06 5.60
N LEU A 106 7.63 -2.03 5.51
CA LEU A 106 9.05 -1.83 5.83
C LEU A 106 9.73 -0.82 4.88
N ILE A 107 9.30 -0.75 3.61
CA ILE A 107 9.74 0.30 2.67
C ILE A 107 9.28 1.69 3.13
N LEU A 108 8.09 1.82 3.73
CA LEU A 108 7.69 3.10 4.33
C LEU A 108 8.57 3.44 5.53
N ILE A 109 8.81 2.48 6.42
CA ILE A 109 9.71 2.65 7.58
C ILE A 109 11.13 3.05 7.15
N SER A 110 11.67 2.48 6.06
CA SER A 110 13.00 2.83 5.57
C SER A 110 13.07 4.28 5.05
N LYS A 111 11.98 4.79 4.46
CA LYS A 111 11.90 6.20 4.04
C LYS A 111 11.96 7.17 5.21
N PHE A 112 11.47 6.79 6.39
CA PHE A 112 11.61 7.61 7.60
C PHE A 112 13.07 7.74 8.06
N LYS A 113 13.90 6.72 7.84
CA LYS A 113 15.33 6.80 8.14
C LYS A 113 16.02 7.90 7.31
N ASN A 114 15.58 8.11 6.07
CA ASN A 114 16.06 9.22 5.22
C ASN A 114 15.66 10.60 5.76
N LEU A 115 14.64 10.67 6.61
CA LEU A 115 14.21 11.89 7.31
C LEU A 115 14.90 12.06 8.68
N ASN A 116 15.95 11.27 8.95
CA ASN A 116 16.61 11.16 10.26
C ASN A 116 15.68 10.71 11.40
N ILE A 117 14.56 10.06 11.07
CA ILE A 117 13.63 9.48 12.06
C ILE A 117 13.89 7.98 12.13
N THR A 118 14.48 7.53 13.23
CA THR A 118 14.72 6.09 13.48
C THR A 118 13.57 5.52 14.29
N ILE A 119 12.87 4.54 13.74
CA ILE A 119 11.77 3.84 14.41
C ILE A 119 12.35 2.58 15.08
N PRO A 120 12.20 2.42 16.40
CA PRO A 120 12.61 1.21 17.13
C PRO A 120 11.96 -0.06 16.57
N ASP A 121 12.72 -1.15 16.52
CA ASP A 121 12.25 -2.44 15.97
C ASP A 121 10.98 -2.96 16.67
N GLN A 122 10.85 -2.75 17.99
CA GLN A 122 9.64 -3.10 18.74
C GLN A 122 8.39 -2.36 18.22
N LEU A 123 8.52 -1.09 17.83
CA LEU A 123 7.42 -0.32 17.24
C LEU A 123 7.12 -0.77 15.81
N VAL A 124 8.13 -1.23 15.05
CA VAL A 124 7.91 -1.82 13.73
C VAL A 124 7.12 -3.12 13.85
N VAL A 125 7.50 -4.00 14.77
CA VAL A 125 6.79 -5.26 15.10
C VAL A 125 5.35 -4.97 15.54
N GLY A 126 5.16 -4.07 16.51
CA GLY A 126 3.83 -3.66 16.96
C GLY A 126 3.00 -3.02 15.85
N GLY A 127 3.64 -2.23 14.99
CA GLY A 127 3.03 -1.63 13.80
C GLY A 127 2.51 -2.69 12.84
N ILE A 128 3.34 -3.67 12.46
CA ILE A 128 2.94 -4.79 11.59
C ILE A 128 1.73 -5.52 12.18
N ILE A 129 1.78 -5.87 13.47
CA ILE A 129 0.67 -6.55 14.16
C ILE A 129 -0.60 -5.71 14.10
N ALA A 130 -0.50 -4.40 14.34
CA ALA A 130 -1.65 -3.49 14.29
C ALA A 130 -2.21 -3.29 12.87
N LYS A 131 -1.38 -3.47 11.83
CA LYS A 131 -1.77 -3.33 10.43
C LYS A 131 -2.35 -4.59 9.81
N LEU A 132 -2.31 -5.73 10.50
CA LEU A 132 -2.90 -6.99 10.04
C LEU A 132 -4.38 -6.81 9.67
N PRO A 133 -4.85 -7.48 8.60
CA PRO A 133 -6.20 -7.30 8.13
C PRO A 133 -7.23 -7.93 9.09
N PRO A 134 -8.53 -7.56 8.97
CA PRO A 134 -9.57 -8.05 9.88
C PRO A 134 -9.70 -9.57 9.94
N SER A 135 -9.46 -10.30 8.84
CA SER A 135 -9.53 -11.77 8.85
C SER A 135 -8.45 -12.44 9.70
N TRP A 136 -7.41 -11.71 10.09
CA TRP A 136 -6.31 -12.15 10.96
C TRP A 136 -6.49 -11.71 12.42
N ASN A 137 -7.66 -11.18 12.80
CA ASN A 137 -7.89 -10.62 14.13
C ASN A 137 -7.73 -11.63 15.27
N ASP A 138 -8.05 -12.90 15.04
CA ASP A 138 -7.81 -14.00 15.96
C ASP A 138 -6.32 -14.22 16.21
N TYR A 139 -5.52 -14.27 15.14
CA TYR A 139 -4.06 -14.38 15.23
C TYR A 139 -3.44 -13.12 15.85
N ARG A 140 -3.93 -11.93 15.48
CA ARG A 140 -3.50 -10.65 16.07
C ARG A 140 -3.67 -10.66 17.59
N LYS A 141 -4.83 -11.12 18.09
CA LYS A 141 -5.06 -11.26 19.54
C LYS A 141 -4.10 -12.27 20.16
N LYS A 142 -3.87 -13.41 19.51
CA LYS A 142 -2.90 -14.41 19.97
C LYS A 142 -1.49 -13.81 20.12
N LEU A 143 -1.04 -13.04 19.13
CA LEU A 143 0.25 -12.34 19.20
C LEU A 143 0.28 -11.34 20.37
N LEU A 144 -0.78 -10.54 20.58
CA LEU A 144 -0.87 -9.56 21.67
C LEU A 144 -0.93 -10.17 23.07
N HIS A 145 -1.41 -11.42 23.21
CA HIS A 145 -1.46 -12.12 24.49
C HIS A 145 -0.18 -12.92 24.78
N THR A 146 0.71 -13.07 23.79
CA THR A 146 2.00 -13.71 24.01
C THR A 146 2.90 -12.78 24.83
N THR A 147 3.54 -13.31 25.87
CA THR A 147 4.48 -12.55 26.72
C THR A 147 5.90 -12.46 26.16
N GLU A 148 6.14 -13.06 24.99
CA GLU A 148 7.43 -13.07 24.30
C GLU A 148 7.51 -11.85 23.38
N ASP A 149 8.63 -11.12 23.47
CA ASP A 149 8.95 -10.09 22.49
C ASP A 149 9.43 -10.75 21.20
N PHE A 150 8.75 -10.48 20.09
CA PHE A 150 9.16 -10.96 18.77
C PHE A 150 10.19 -10.02 18.16
N THR A 151 11.27 -10.57 17.61
CA THR A 151 12.08 -9.84 16.62
C THR A 151 11.32 -9.74 15.29
N LEU A 152 11.72 -8.81 14.42
CA LEU A 152 11.10 -8.67 13.10
C LEU A 152 11.17 -9.96 12.28
N GLU A 153 12.31 -10.66 12.31
CA GLU A 153 12.51 -11.93 11.61
C GLU A 153 11.61 -13.05 12.16
N GLN A 154 11.49 -13.13 13.49
CA GLN A 154 10.60 -14.09 14.14
C GLN A 154 9.15 -13.81 13.75
N LEU A 155 8.70 -12.55 13.79
CA LEU A 155 7.35 -12.19 13.39
C LEU A 155 7.08 -12.56 11.92
N GLN A 156 7.99 -12.24 11.00
CA GLN A 156 7.84 -12.59 9.58
C GLN A 156 7.73 -14.10 9.37
N LYS A 157 8.54 -14.90 10.08
CA LYS A 157 8.45 -16.36 10.04
C LYS A 157 7.09 -16.86 10.53
N HIS A 158 6.60 -16.32 11.65
CA HIS A 158 5.30 -16.66 12.21
C HIS A 158 4.15 -16.32 11.26
N LEU A 159 4.16 -15.12 10.67
CA LEU A 159 3.19 -14.68 9.68
C LEU A 159 3.18 -15.59 8.45
N ARG A 160 4.36 -15.99 7.95
CA ARG A 160 4.45 -16.90 6.80
C ARG A 160 3.79 -18.26 7.09
N ILE A 161 4.08 -18.86 8.25
CA ILE A 161 3.53 -20.16 8.64
C ILE A 161 2.01 -20.08 8.80
N GLU A 162 1.54 -19.01 9.43
CA GLU A 162 0.11 -18.78 9.65
C GLU A 162 -0.63 -18.57 8.31
N GLU A 163 -0.05 -17.80 7.38
CA GLU A 163 -0.63 -17.55 6.06
C GLU A 163 -0.81 -18.85 5.29
N GLU A 164 0.23 -19.69 5.28
CA GLU A 164 0.19 -20.98 4.61
C GLU A 164 -0.83 -21.94 5.27
N THR A 165 -0.99 -21.86 6.58
CA THR A 165 -1.98 -22.67 7.33
C THR A 165 -3.41 -22.25 6.97
N ARG A 166 -3.68 -20.95 6.93
CA ARG A 166 -4.99 -20.42 6.49
C ARG A 166 -5.31 -20.78 5.05
N ASN A 167 -4.33 -20.75 4.16
CA ASN A 167 -4.53 -21.15 2.77
C ASN A 167 -4.89 -22.64 2.65
N ARG A 168 -4.19 -23.52 3.38
CA ARG A 168 -4.55 -24.95 3.45
C ARG A 168 -5.96 -25.18 3.99
N GLU A 169 -6.36 -24.47 5.03
CA GLU A 169 -7.71 -24.59 5.60
C GLU A 169 -8.80 -24.16 4.61
N LYS A 170 -8.56 -23.08 3.84
CA LYS A 170 -9.46 -22.66 2.76
C LYS A 170 -9.61 -23.75 1.70
N ASP A 171 -8.51 -24.35 1.25
CA ASP A 171 -8.53 -25.42 0.24
C ASP A 171 -9.30 -26.65 0.74
N LEU A 172 -9.09 -27.04 1.99
CA LEU A 172 -9.82 -28.15 2.62
C LEU A 172 -11.32 -27.85 2.74
N ASN A 173 -11.69 -26.63 3.11
CA ASN A 173 -13.09 -26.23 3.20
C ASN A 173 -13.79 -26.23 1.84
N VAL A 174 -13.10 -25.78 0.79
CA VAL A 174 -13.60 -25.85 -0.59
C VAL A 174 -13.77 -27.30 -1.05
N ALA A 175 -12.81 -28.17 -0.75
CA ALA A 175 -12.89 -29.59 -1.06
C ALA A 175 -14.07 -30.27 -0.34
N ASN A 176 -14.24 -30.00 0.96
CA ASN A 176 -15.36 -30.53 1.75
C ASN A 176 -16.72 -30.06 1.24
N ALA A 177 -16.86 -28.76 0.94
CA ALA A 177 -18.08 -28.22 0.35
C ALA A 177 -18.41 -28.88 -1.00
N SER A 178 -17.39 -29.12 -1.84
CA SER A 178 -17.55 -29.82 -3.12
C SER A 178 -18.00 -31.27 -2.94
N ILE A 179 -17.44 -31.98 -1.96
CA ILE A 179 -17.85 -33.35 -1.61
C ILE A 179 -19.30 -33.38 -1.13
N ASP A 180 -19.71 -32.42 -0.30
CA ASP A 180 -21.07 -32.37 0.23
C ASP A 180 -22.10 -32.02 -0.85
N ILE A 181 -21.77 -31.12 -1.77
CA ILE A 181 -22.59 -30.85 -2.97
C ILE A 181 -22.73 -32.12 -3.81
N GLN A 182 -21.64 -32.87 -4.05
CA GLN A 182 -21.68 -34.12 -4.80
C GLN A 182 -22.54 -35.18 -4.11
N LYS A 183 -22.45 -35.30 -2.77
CA LYS A 183 -23.31 -36.20 -1.98
C LYS A 183 -24.78 -35.82 -2.11
N GLN A 184 -25.10 -34.53 -2.06
CA GLN A 184 -26.48 -34.05 -2.24
C GLN A 184 -27.00 -34.37 -3.65
N GLN A 185 -26.22 -34.08 -4.69
CA GLN A 185 -26.61 -34.39 -6.08
C GLN A 185 -26.81 -35.88 -6.32
N THR A 186 -25.91 -36.73 -5.81
CA THR A 186 -26.03 -38.20 -5.92
C THR A 186 -27.24 -38.75 -5.16
N TRP A 187 -27.56 -38.19 -3.99
CA TRP A 187 -28.77 -38.56 -3.24
C TRP A 187 -30.05 -38.16 -3.97
N VAL A 188 -30.09 -36.94 -4.53
CA VAL A 188 -31.23 -36.48 -5.35
C VAL A 188 -31.43 -37.39 -6.56
N LYS A 189 -30.35 -37.72 -7.29
CA LYS A 189 -30.41 -38.61 -8.45
C LYS A 189 -30.92 -40.02 -8.10
N LYS A 190 -30.48 -40.59 -6.97
CA LYS A 190 -31.01 -41.88 -6.48
C LYS A 190 -32.51 -41.80 -6.17
N ARG A 191 -33.00 -40.69 -5.58
CA ARG A 191 -34.43 -40.53 -5.32
C ARG A 191 -35.24 -40.42 -6.60
N THR A 192 -34.76 -39.69 -7.61
CA THR A 192 -35.47 -39.56 -8.89
C THR A 192 -35.54 -40.90 -9.63
N GLU A 193 -34.43 -41.65 -9.67
CA GLU A 193 -34.39 -42.99 -10.29
C GLU A 193 -35.30 -44.00 -9.57
N VAL A 194 -35.40 -43.93 -8.23
CA VAL A 194 -36.34 -44.77 -7.48
C VAL A 194 -37.78 -44.40 -7.80
N HIS A 195 -38.09 -43.10 -7.89
CA HIS A 195 -39.45 -42.65 -8.19
C HIS A 195 -39.88 -43.04 -9.61
N GLU A 196 -38.99 -42.89 -10.58
CA GLU A 196 -39.21 -43.29 -11.97
C GLU A 196 -39.45 -44.80 -12.12
N LYS A 197 -38.63 -45.63 -11.47
CA LYS A 197 -38.81 -47.10 -11.44
C LYS A 197 -40.08 -47.54 -10.71
N THR A 198 -40.58 -46.74 -9.78
CA THR A 198 -41.83 -47.05 -9.07
C THR A 198 -43.03 -46.75 -9.98
N ASN A 199 -42.99 -45.63 -10.69
CA ASN A 199 -44.02 -45.24 -11.65
C ASN A 199 -44.08 -46.18 -12.88
N GLU A 200 -42.93 -46.63 -13.40
CA GLU A 200 -42.89 -47.63 -14.48
C GLU A 200 -43.60 -48.93 -14.08
N LYS A 201 -43.30 -49.45 -12.88
CA LYS A 201 -43.92 -50.68 -12.37
C LYS A 201 -45.42 -50.54 -12.09
N GLU A 202 -45.87 -49.37 -11.68
CA GLU A 202 -47.31 -49.08 -11.52
C GLU A 202 -48.01 -48.99 -12.88
N SER A 203 -47.37 -48.40 -13.88
CA SER A 203 -47.91 -48.33 -15.25
C SER A 203 -47.98 -49.71 -15.94
N GLU A 204 -46.96 -50.56 -15.75
CA GLU A 204 -46.97 -51.94 -16.27
C GLU A 204 -48.05 -52.78 -15.60
N LYS A 205 -48.26 -52.63 -14.29
CA LYS A 205 -49.33 -53.32 -13.57
C LYS A 205 -50.72 -52.86 -14.01
N ALA A 206 -50.92 -51.56 -14.27
CA ALA A 206 -52.18 -51.03 -14.77
C ALA A 206 -52.50 -51.59 -16.17
N ASN A 207 -51.51 -51.61 -17.08
CA ASN A 207 -51.68 -52.18 -18.42
C ASN A 207 -52.01 -53.68 -18.38
N VAL A 208 -51.37 -54.47 -17.50
CA VAL A 208 -51.65 -55.91 -17.35
C VAL A 208 -53.05 -56.18 -16.79
N VAL A 209 -53.58 -55.29 -15.95
CA VAL A 209 -54.95 -55.40 -15.42
C VAL A 209 -55.97 -55.06 -16.51
N GLU A 210 -55.77 -54.00 -17.28
CA GLU A 210 -56.63 -53.67 -18.42
C GLU A 210 -56.61 -54.77 -19.51
N GLU A 211 -55.44 -55.35 -19.82
CA GLU A 211 -55.31 -56.40 -20.84
C GLU A 211 -55.98 -57.73 -20.41
N LYS A 212 -56.11 -57.98 -19.10
CA LYS A 212 -56.87 -59.11 -18.55
C LYS A 212 -58.38 -58.88 -18.59
N ASP A 213 -58.84 -57.67 -18.25
CA ASP A 213 -60.26 -57.30 -18.35
C ASP A 213 -60.75 -57.38 -19.80
N TYR A 214 -59.95 -56.92 -20.77
CA TYR A 214 -60.29 -57.04 -22.20
C TYR A 214 -60.36 -58.51 -22.68
N ASN A 215 -59.45 -59.37 -22.22
CA ASN A 215 -59.46 -60.79 -22.59
C ASN A 215 -60.60 -61.58 -21.92
N GLU A 216 -61.00 -61.25 -20.68
CA GLU A 216 -62.19 -61.86 -20.05
C GLU A 216 -63.49 -61.46 -20.75
N ILE A 217 -63.60 -60.22 -21.24
CA ILE A 217 -64.77 -59.76 -22.02
C ILE A 217 -64.89 -60.49 -23.38
N ILE A 218 -63.76 -60.77 -24.06
CA ILE A 218 -63.76 -61.48 -25.36
C ILE A 218 -64.17 -62.96 -25.21
N VAL A 219 -63.77 -63.63 -24.12
CA VAL A 219 -64.10 -65.05 -23.90
C VAL A 219 -65.58 -65.26 -23.54
N GLY A 220 -66.24 -64.26 -22.95
CA GLY A 220 -67.68 -64.30 -22.63
C GLY A 220 -68.63 -64.14 -23.82
N LEU A 221 -68.14 -63.71 -24.99
CA LEU A 221 -68.96 -63.44 -26.19
C LEU A 221 -68.99 -64.60 -27.22
N CYS A 222 -68.34 -65.72 -26.95
CA CYS A 222 -68.27 -66.88 -27.85
C CYS A 222 -69.08 -68.12 -27.39
N VAL A 223 -70.07 -67.96 -26.51
CA VAL A 223 -71.03 -69.03 -26.16
C VAL A 223 -72.44 -68.67 -26.62
#